data_AF-A0A9W9ZP01-F1
#
_entry.id   AF-A0A9W9ZP01-F1
#
_cell.length_a   1.000
_cell.length_b   1.000
_cell.length_c   1.000
_cell.angle_alpha   90.00
_cell.angle_beta   90.00
_cell.angle_gamma   90.00
#
_symmetry.space_group_name_H-M   'P 1'
#
loop_
_entity.id
_entity.type
_entity.pdbx_description
1 polymer ?
#
loop_
_entity_poly.entity_id
_entity_poly.type
_entity_poly.pdbx_seq_one_letter_code
_entity_poly.pdbx_strand_id
1 'polypeptide(L)'
;MAKAKVYCDVELKRMKSIRFTTVFLVLLLVYVDYSSCCTSNDLTKLAEYQFVFKDRAIKNVFLLENAIKDDLNAFTLSFFVKLEQGAGEYQCVFSYATPESTYGNGIYVCMTRTIQIDIANNDRVTNVKIDDNLMHHISVTWENCEGNWQLFVDGKLAERGTGFMKDHVIPHGGTAVIGNDQDKMGGGFEMRDAFGPGESYRNPSHDLRTVSIEYE
;
A
#
# COMPACT_ATOMS: atom_id res chain seq x y z
N MET A 1 -0.24 18.55 8.49
CA MET A 1 -1.26 17.51 8.74
C MET A 1 -1.42 16.69 7.46
N ALA A 2 -1.48 15.37 7.56
CA ALA A 2 -1.75 14.51 6.41
C ALA A 2 -3.20 14.72 5.92
N LYS A 3 -3.41 14.68 4.60
CA LYS A 3 -4.73 14.82 3.98
C LYS A 3 -5.02 13.59 3.15
N ALA A 4 -6.18 12.97 3.35
CA ALA A 4 -6.62 11.87 2.51
C ALA A 4 -7.65 12.33 1.48
N LYS A 5 -7.48 11.87 0.24
CA LYS A 5 -8.43 12.11 -0.86
C LYS A 5 -8.74 10.79 -1.54
N VAL A 6 -10.02 10.50 -1.71
CA VAL A 6 -10.49 9.37 -2.52
C VAL A 6 -11.03 9.95 -3.81
N TYR A 7 -10.55 9.47 -4.94
CA TYR A 7 -11.12 9.82 -6.23
C TYR A 7 -11.86 8.58 -6.79
N CYS A 8 -13.15 8.77 -7.10
CA CYS A 8 -14.01 7.90 -7.92
C CYS A 8 -14.36 6.49 -7.35
N ASP A 9 -15.03 5.67 -8.19
CA ASP A 9 -15.88 4.47 -7.96
C ASP A 9 -15.29 3.30 -7.12
N VAL A 10 -14.25 3.56 -6.33
CA VAL A 10 -13.76 2.67 -5.29
C VAL A 10 -14.84 2.55 -4.21
N GLU A 11 -15.48 1.39 -4.15
CA GLU A 11 -16.52 1.15 -3.17
C GLU A 11 -15.86 0.94 -1.81
N LEU A 12 -16.06 1.88 -0.90
CA LEU A 12 -15.64 1.75 0.49
C LEU A 12 -16.66 0.89 1.25
N LYS A 13 -16.34 -0.38 1.45
CA LYS A 13 -17.18 -1.25 2.28
C LYS A 13 -16.72 -1.15 3.73
N ARG A 14 -17.60 -0.67 4.61
CA ARG A 14 -17.35 -0.71 6.05
C ARG A 14 -17.30 -2.18 6.50
N MET A 15 -16.19 -2.57 7.11
CA MET A 15 -16.03 -3.92 7.65
C MET A 15 -16.99 -4.11 8.82
N LYS A 16 -17.90 -5.08 8.72
CA LYS A 16 -18.76 -5.50 9.84
C LYS A 16 -17.90 -6.28 10.84
N SER A 17 -17.39 -5.60 11.86
CA SER A 17 -16.77 -6.17 13.08
C SER A 17 -15.91 -7.42 12.85
N ILE A 18 -14.60 -7.23 12.64
CA ILE A 18 -13.64 -8.33 12.80
C ILE A 18 -13.46 -8.56 14.31
N ARG A 19 -13.93 -9.70 14.81
CA ARG A 19 -13.69 -10.11 16.20
C ARG A 19 -12.24 -10.56 16.35
N PHE A 20 -11.36 -9.64 16.73
CA PHE A 20 -10.06 -10.02 17.26
C PHE A 20 -10.23 -10.47 18.71
N THR A 21 -9.85 -11.71 18.98
CA THR A 21 -9.88 -12.26 20.33
C THR A 21 -8.58 -11.85 21.02
N THR A 22 -8.49 -10.58 21.41
CA THR A 22 -7.79 -10.04 22.60
C THR A 22 -7.96 -8.51 22.60
N VAL A 23 -8.18 -7.98 23.81
CA VAL A 23 -8.85 -6.73 24.21
C VAL A 23 -8.18 -5.44 23.73
N PHE A 24 -8.95 -4.54 23.09
CA PHE A 24 -9.21 -3.16 23.56
C PHE A 24 -10.43 -2.59 22.80
N LEU A 25 -11.43 -2.17 23.57
CA LEU A 25 -12.71 -1.64 23.12
C LEU A 25 -12.61 -0.11 22.98
N VAL A 26 -12.79 0.43 21.78
CA VAL A 26 -13.39 1.77 21.58
C VAL A 26 -14.34 1.67 20.40
N LEU A 27 -15.64 1.64 20.72
CA LEU A 27 -16.73 1.66 19.75
C LEU A 27 -17.03 3.13 19.43
N LEU A 28 -16.78 3.58 18.19
CA LEU A 28 -17.34 4.83 17.69
C LEU A 28 -18.08 4.56 16.36
N LEU A 29 -19.40 4.57 16.41
CA LEU A 29 -20.26 4.49 15.23
C LEU A 29 -20.28 5.85 14.53
N VAL A 30 -19.91 5.92 13.25
CA VAL A 30 -20.25 7.07 12.39
C VAL A 30 -20.79 6.57 11.05
N TYR A 31 -21.88 7.22 10.63
CA TYR A 31 -22.62 7.04 9.39
C TYR A 31 -21.89 7.78 8.24
N VAL A 32 -21.71 7.16 7.07
CA VAL A 32 -21.16 7.81 5.87
C VAL A 32 -22.18 7.66 4.75
N ASP A 33 -22.65 8.81 4.25
CA ASP A 33 -23.67 8.94 3.21
C ASP A 33 -23.06 8.82 1.81
N TYR A 34 -23.73 8.08 0.94
CA TYR A 34 -23.29 7.70 -0.41
C TYR A 34 -23.68 8.80 -1.41
N SER A 35 -23.01 9.94 -1.40
CA SER A 35 -23.03 10.82 -2.56
C SER A 35 -21.86 11.81 -2.56
N SER A 36 -21.05 11.73 -3.62
CA SER A 36 -19.98 12.66 -4.04
C SER A 36 -18.72 12.77 -3.14
N CYS A 37 -17.58 12.33 -3.70
CA CYS A 37 -16.20 12.73 -3.39
C CYS A 37 -15.92 13.15 -1.93
N CYS A 38 -15.63 12.19 -1.06
CA CYS A 38 -15.31 12.47 0.33
C CYS A 38 -13.81 12.72 0.51
N THR A 39 -13.46 13.93 0.98
CA THR A 39 -12.18 14.19 1.64
C THR A 39 -12.37 13.92 3.14
N SER A 40 -11.55 13.05 3.73
CA SER A 40 -11.56 12.80 5.18
C SER A 40 -10.22 13.26 5.75
N ASN A 41 -10.26 14.08 6.78
CA ASN A 41 -9.06 14.49 7.53
C ASN A 41 -8.73 13.54 8.69
N ASP A 42 -9.53 12.47 8.90
CA ASP A 42 -9.37 11.53 9.99
C ASP A 42 -9.03 10.12 9.46
N LEU A 43 -7.74 9.78 9.53
CA LEU A 43 -7.17 8.54 9.01
C LEU A 43 -7.48 7.31 9.88
N THR A 44 -7.92 7.50 11.13
CA THR A 44 -8.30 6.39 12.02
C THR A 44 -9.56 5.69 11.51
N LYS A 45 -10.44 6.43 10.83
CA LYS A 45 -11.67 5.91 10.24
C LYS A 45 -11.41 5.01 9.04
N LEU A 46 -10.35 5.25 8.26
CA LEU A 46 -10.02 4.46 7.07
C LEU A 46 -9.62 3.01 7.40
N ALA A 47 -9.23 2.74 8.66
CA ALA A 47 -8.90 1.41 9.12
C ALA A 47 -10.12 0.46 9.14
N GLU A 48 -11.35 0.99 9.08
CA GLU A 48 -12.58 0.19 8.99
C GLU A 48 -13.05 -0.08 7.55
N TYR A 49 -12.33 0.38 6.53
CA TYR A 49 -12.80 0.32 5.15
C TYR A 49 -11.94 -0.57 4.26
N GLN A 50 -12.65 -1.35 3.45
CA GLN A 50 -12.10 -2.10 2.33
C GLN A 50 -12.22 -1.26 1.06
N PHE A 51 -11.14 -1.14 0.30
CA PHE A 51 -11.15 -0.54 -1.03
C PHE A 51 -11.47 -1.62 -2.06
N VAL A 52 -12.59 -1.48 -2.76
CA VAL A 52 -13.00 -2.39 -3.84
C VAL A 52 -12.83 -1.69 -5.18
N PHE A 53 -11.96 -2.23 -6.03
CA PHE A 53 -11.68 -1.74 -7.37
C PHE A 53 -12.46 -2.62 -8.37
N LYS A 54 -13.55 -2.09 -8.92
CA LYS A 54 -14.44 -2.85 -9.84
C LYS A 54 -13.85 -3.03 -11.23
N ASP A 55 -13.01 -2.09 -11.62
CA ASP A 55 -12.35 -2.00 -12.90
C ASP A 55 -10.98 -1.35 -12.72
N ARG A 56 -10.12 -1.54 -13.72
CA ARG A 56 -8.88 -0.77 -13.82
C ARG A 56 -9.26 0.63 -14.26
N ALA A 57 -8.85 1.66 -13.52
CA ALA A 57 -8.95 3.03 -13.99
C ALA A 57 -7.93 3.94 -13.30
N ILE A 58 -7.38 4.91 -14.05
CA ILE A 58 -6.47 5.94 -13.51
C ILE A 58 -7.13 6.82 -12.44
N LYS A 59 -8.47 6.85 -12.44
CA LYS A 59 -9.27 7.61 -11.49
C LYS A 59 -9.50 6.86 -10.18
N ASN A 60 -9.34 5.54 -10.16
CA ASN A 60 -9.57 4.69 -8.98
C ASN A 60 -8.33 4.76 -8.09
N VAL A 61 -8.23 5.84 -7.31
CA VAL A 61 -7.06 6.10 -6.46
C VAL A 61 -7.48 6.60 -5.09
N PHE A 62 -6.77 6.10 -4.07
CA PHE A 62 -6.75 6.71 -2.75
C PHE A 62 -5.40 7.38 -2.55
N LEU A 63 -5.39 8.66 -2.22
CA LEU A 63 -4.18 9.43 -1.96
C LEU A 63 -4.09 9.83 -0.49
N LEU A 64 -2.89 9.69 0.06
CA LEU A 64 -2.49 10.20 1.36
C LEU A 64 -1.31 11.15 1.19
N GLU A 65 -1.58 12.46 1.26
CA GLU A 65 -0.56 13.51 1.18
C GLU A 65 0.21 13.60 2.50
N ASN A 66 1.52 13.87 2.43
CA ASN A 66 2.43 13.88 3.58
C ASN A 66 2.33 12.56 4.38
N ALA A 67 2.36 11.43 3.66
CA ALA A 67 2.16 10.11 4.25
C ALA A 67 3.26 9.74 5.25
N ILE A 68 4.50 10.15 4.97
CA ILE A 68 5.69 9.89 5.77
C ILE A 68 6.23 11.24 6.26
N LYS A 69 6.51 11.35 7.56
CA LYS A 69 6.86 12.62 8.21
C LYS A 69 8.36 12.85 8.37
N ASP A 70 9.12 11.77 8.45
CA ASP A 70 10.57 11.76 8.68
C ASP A 70 11.21 10.82 7.66
N ASP A 71 12.45 11.09 7.28
CA ASP A 71 13.17 10.27 6.30
C ASP A 71 13.27 8.82 6.78
N LEU A 72 13.13 7.87 5.86
CA LEU A 72 13.13 6.45 6.21
C LEU A 72 14.47 5.80 5.85
N ASN A 73 15.10 5.23 6.88
CA ASN A 73 16.21 4.28 6.74
C ASN A 73 15.74 2.83 6.72
N ALA A 74 14.48 2.58 7.11
CA ALA A 74 13.85 1.28 7.10
C ALA A 74 12.32 1.44 7.05
N PHE A 75 11.62 0.44 6.55
CA PHE A 75 10.16 0.40 6.60
C PHE A 75 9.61 -1.02 6.74
N THR A 76 8.35 -1.08 7.17
CA THR A 76 7.48 -2.23 6.99
C THR A 76 6.17 -1.74 6.37
N LEU A 77 5.85 -2.22 5.17
CA LEU A 77 4.60 -1.96 4.48
C LEU A 77 3.74 -3.21 4.58
N SER A 78 2.55 -3.10 5.15
CA SER A 78 1.62 -4.23 5.28
C SER A 78 0.23 -3.86 4.83
N PHE A 79 -0.36 -4.70 3.99
CA PHE A 79 -1.71 -4.56 3.49
C PHE A 79 -2.24 -5.93 3.11
N PHE A 80 -3.53 -6.03 2.91
CA PHE A 80 -4.10 -7.20 2.31
C PHE A 80 -4.65 -6.86 0.95
N VAL A 81 -4.62 -7.86 0.08
CA VAL A 81 -4.95 -7.70 -1.33
C VAL A 81 -5.54 -8.99 -1.87
N LYS A 82 -6.52 -8.84 -2.75
CA LYS A 82 -7.04 -9.89 -3.62
C LYS A 82 -6.99 -9.38 -5.03
N LEU A 83 -6.31 -10.13 -5.89
CA LEU A 83 -6.27 -9.91 -7.33
C LEU A 83 -7.29 -10.83 -7.98
N GLU A 84 -8.26 -10.29 -8.71
CA GLU A 84 -9.22 -11.15 -9.41
C GLU A 84 -8.58 -11.83 -10.62
N GLN A 85 -9.00 -13.06 -10.90
CA GLN A 85 -8.47 -13.83 -12.01
C GLN A 85 -8.70 -13.10 -13.35
N GLY A 86 -7.63 -12.96 -14.15
CA GLY A 86 -7.71 -12.27 -15.45
C GLY A 86 -7.58 -10.75 -15.38
N ALA A 87 -7.17 -10.18 -14.23
CA ALA A 87 -7.00 -8.74 -14.04
C ALA A 87 -5.96 -8.07 -15.00
N GLY A 88 -5.12 -8.84 -15.68
CA GLY A 88 -4.12 -8.32 -16.64
C GLY A 88 -2.70 -8.47 -16.12
N GLU A 89 -1.72 -8.03 -16.91
CA GLU A 89 -0.32 -8.42 -16.69
C GLU A 89 0.50 -7.51 -15.78
N TYR A 90 0.13 -6.24 -15.53
CA TYR A 90 0.86 -5.30 -14.67
C TYR A 90 -0.13 -4.41 -13.92
N GLN A 91 -0.02 -4.33 -12.59
CA GLN A 91 -0.90 -3.54 -11.72
C GLN A 91 -0.22 -3.11 -10.43
N CYS A 92 -0.41 -1.86 -10.00
CA CYS A 92 0.22 -1.33 -8.80
C CYS A 92 -0.79 -1.10 -7.68
N VAL A 93 -0.60 -1.82 -6.57
CA VAL A 93 -1.49 -1.73 -5.41
C VAL A 93 -1.11 -0.55 -4.56
N PHE A 94 0.18 -0.35 -4.33
CA PHE A 94 0.71 0.72 -3.48
C PHE A 94 1.86 1.42 -4.18
N SER A 95 1.89 2.74 -4.03
CA SER A 95 2.92 3.61 -4.55
C SER A 95 3.17 4.75 -3.55
N TYR A 96 4.41 5.17 -3.37
CA TYR A 96 4.79 6.38 -2.63
C TYR A 96 5.81 7.14 -3.44
N ALA A 97 5.51 8.39 -3.78
CA ALA A 97 6.41 9.27 -4.53
C ALA A 97 6.67 10.58 -3.78
N THR A 98 7.88 11.11 -3.92
CA THR A 98 8.31 12.39 -3.35
C THR A 98 8.45 13.45 -4.46
N PRO A 99 8.51 14.75 -4.13
CA PRO A 99 8.72 15.80 -5.13
C PRO A 99 10.07 15.67 -5.88
N GLU A 100 11.06 15.05 -5.24
CA GLU A 100 12.44 14.96 -5.72
C GLU A 100 12.68 13.72 -6.59
N SER A 101 11.74 12.77 -6.63
CA SER A 101 11.88 11.59 -7.46
C SER A 101 11.81 11.94 -8.95
N THR A 102 12.95 11.88 -9.64
CA THR A 102 13.12 12.22 -11.06
C THR A 102 12.35 11.30 -12.02
N TYR A 103 12.04 10.07 -11.58
CA TYR A 103 11.41 9.03 -12.41
C TYR A 103 10.11 8.46 -11.82
N GLY A 104 9.58 9.07 -10.75
CA GLY A 104 8.34 8.59 -10.11
C GLY A 104 8.53 8.10 -8.68
N ASN A 105 8.43 6.80 -8.43
CA ASN A 105 8.20 6.29 -7.07
C ASN A 105 9.46 6.21 -6.20
N GLY A 106 9.30 6.48 -4.92
CA GLY A 106 10.26 6.15 -3.87
C GLY A 106 10.06 4.73 -3.32
N ILE A 107 8.81 4.25 -3.28
CA ILE A 107 8.45 2.86 -2.97
C ILE A 107 7.25 2.45 -3.83
N TYR A 108 7.23 1.26 -4.43
CA TYR A 108 5.98 0.65 -4.88
C TYR A 108 5.92 -0.85 -4.65
N VAL A 109 4.68 -1.36 -4.62
CA VAL A 109 4.39 -2.79 -4.71
C VAL A 109 3.38 -3.02 -5.83
N CYS A 110 3.87 -3.66 -6.89
CA CYS A 110 3.10 -3.97 -8.09
C CYS A 110 3.05 -5.49 -8.33
N MET A 111 2.18 -5.90 -9.24
CA MET A 111 1.85 -7.28 -9.53
C MET A 111 1.93 -7.49 -11.03
N THR A 112 2.97 -8.21 -11.43
CA THR A 112 3.29 -8.50 -12.82
C THR A 112 3.25 -9.99 -13.13
N ARG A 113 2.18 -10.66 -12.67
CA ARG A 113 2.08 -12.12 -12.42
C ARG A 113 2.75 -12.57 -11.12
N THR A 114 3.82 -11.91 -10.69
CA THR A 114 4.41 -12.06 -9.35
C THR A 114 4.46 -10.71 -8.64
N ILE A 115 4.72 -10.72 -7.34
CA ILE A 115 4.91 -9.49 -6.57
C ILE A 115 6.23 -8.85 -6.98
N GLN A 116 6.19 -7.55 -7.27
CA GLN A 116 7.34 -6.70 -7.58
C GLN A 116 7.42 -5.59 -6.55
N ILE A 117 8.62 -5.39 -6.00
CA ILE A 117 8.92 -4.35 -5.00
C ILE A 117 9.94 -3.40 -5.62
N ASP A 118 9.67 -2.11 -5.57
CA ASP A 118 10.62 -1.08 -5.97
C ASP A 118 10.97 -0.17 -4.81
N ILE A 119 12.23 0.21 -4.75
CA ILE A 119 12.73 1.28 -3.90
C ILE A 119 13.59 2.19 -4.77
N ALA A 120 13.17 3.46 -4.88
CA ALA A 120 13.86 4.50 -5.64
C ALA A 120 14.22 4.11 -7.10
N ASN A 121 13.28 3.51 -7.83
CA ASN A 121 13.42 3.08 -9.23
C ASN A 121 14.42 1.92 -9.40
N ASN A 122 14.52 1.06 -8.39
CA ASN A 122 15.25 -0.19 -8.47
C ASN A 122 14.31 -1.35 -8.15
N ASP A 123 14.13 -2.23 -9.12
CA ASP A 123 13.15 -3.31 -9.03
C ASP A 123 13.70 -4.60 -8.41
N ARG A 124 12.85 -5.22 -7.59
CA ARG A 124 12.94 -6.62 -7.16
C ARG A 124 11.68 -7.35 -7.57
N VAL A 125 11.77 -8.07 -8.68
CA VAL A 125 10.75 -9.02 -9.11
C VAL A 125 10.93 -10.32 -8.32
N THR A 126 9.90 -10.73 -7.58
CA THR A 126 9.91 -11.98 -6.79
C THR A 126 9.34 -13.13 -7.61
N ASN A 127 9.44 -14.36 -7.08
CA ASN A 127 8.76 -15.54 -7.66
C ASN A 127 7.38 -15.81 -7.02
N VAL A 128 6.88 -14.88 -6.20
CA VAL A 128 5.67 -15.06 -5.38
C VAL A 128 4.43 -14.62 -6.15
N LYS A 129 3.46 -15.52 -6.28
CA LYS A 129 2.16 -15.28 -6.95
C LYS A 129 1.03 -15.23 -5.94
N ILE A 130 0.02 -14.42 -6.25
CA ILE A 130 -1.21 -14.25 -5.46
C ILE A 130 -2.45 -14.08 -6.36
N ASP A 131 -2.37 -14.55 -7.60
CA ASP A 131 -3.40 -14.42 -8.64
C ASP A 131 -4.44 -15.57 -8.59
N ASP A 132 -4.69 -16.11 -7.40
CA ASP A 132 -5.58 -17.25 -7.14
C ASP A 132 -7.00 -16.84 -6.73
N ASN A 133 -7.33 -15.54 -6.84
CA ASN A 133 -8.60 -14.94 -6.45
C ASN A 133 -8.91 -15.05 -4.93
N LEU A 134 -7.89 -15.28 -4.09
CA LEU A 134 -8.00 -15.25 -2.64
C LEU A 134 -7.46 -13.93 -2.06
N MET A 135 -7.87 -13.65 -0.83
CA MET A 135 -7.30 -12.56 -0.04
C MET A 135 -5.98 -13.02 0.59
N HIS A 136 -4.92 -12.26 0.37
CA HIS A 136 -3.62 -12.48 1.00
C HIS A 136 -3.19 -11.31 1.86
N HIS A 137 -2.53 -11.59 2.99
CA HIS A 137 -1.78 -10.58 3.75
C HIS A 137 -0.38 -10.46 3.17
N ILE A 138 -0.02 -9.27 2.71
CA ILE A 138 1.31 -8.98 2.18
C ILE A 138 2.03 -8.04 3.15
N SER A 139 3.24 -8.42 3.55
CA SER A 139 4.14 -7.54 4.29
C SER A 139 5.49 -7.48 3.61
N VAL A 140 6.00 -6.28 3.36
CA VAL A 140 7.36 -6.04 2.84
C VAL A 140 8.14 -5.28 3.90
N THR A 141 9.32 -5.77 4.26
CA THR A 141 10.28 -5.07 5.10
C THR A 141 11.52 -4.71 4.29
N TRP A 142 12.15 -3.59 4.65
CA TRP A 142 13.44 -3.17 4.10
C TRP A 142 14.20 -2.32 5.11
N GLU A 143 15.52 -2.38 5.10
CA GLU A 143 16.43 -1.49 5.82
C GLU A 143 17.65 -1.13 4.96
N ASN A 144 18.24 0.04 5.20
CA ASN A 144 19.28 0.58 4.34
C ASN A 144 20.73 0.24 4.74
N CYS A 145 21.01 -0.24 5.95
CA CYS A 145 22.38 -0.51 6.40
C CYS A 145 23.01 -1.62 5.57
N GLU A 146 22.29 -2.72 5.33
CA GLU A 146 22.75 -3.81 4.47
C GLU A 146 21.84 -4.05 3.27
N GLY A 147 20.76 -3.26 3.13
CA GLY A 147 19.78 -3.45 2.06
C GLY A 147 18.99 -4.75 2.23
N ASN A 148 18.82 -5.23 3.47
CA ASN A 148 18.05 -6.42 3.76
C ASN A 148 16.57 -6.13 3.47
N TRP A 149 15.93 -7.03 2.72
CA TRP A 149 14.50 -6.96 2.47
C TRP A 149 13.86 -8.33 2.63
N GLN A 150 12.59 -8.33 3.04
CA GLN A 150 11.81 -9.55 3.20
C GLN A 150 10.39 -9.34 2.69
N LEU A 151 9.85 -10.34 2.03
CA LEU A 151 8.46 -10.43 1.63
C LEU A 151 7.80 -11.56 2.42
N PHE A 152 6.70 -11.23 3.09
CA PHE A 152 5.84 -12.18 3.78
C PHE A 152 4.49 -12.26 3.08
N VAL A 153 3.97 -13.48 2.95
CA VAL A 153 2.60 -13.77 2.49
C VAL A 153 1.90 -14.58 3.56
N ASP A 154 0.73 -14.11 4.01
CA ASP A 154 -0.09 -14.76 5.04
C ASP A 154 0.69 -15.07 6.33
N GLY A 155 1.56 -14.12 6.71
CA GLY A 155 2.41 -14.20 7.90
C GLY A 155 3.63 -15.12 7.77
N LYS A 156 3.87 -15.72 6.59
CA LYS A 156 5.02 -16.59 6.33
C LYS A 156 6.04 -15.89 5.45
N LEU A 157 7.32 -16.03 5.77
CA LEU A 157 8.41 -15.53 4.94
C LEU A 157 8.38 -16.26 3.58
N ALA A 158 8.13 -15.51 2.51
CA ALA A 158 8.01 -16.02 1.14
C ALA A 158 9.32 -15.81 0.37
N GLU A 159 9.93 -14.64 0.47
CA GLU A 159 11.20 -14.32 -0.19
C GLU A 159 12.01 -13.30 0.64
N ARG A 160 13.32 -13.25 0.44
CA ARG A 160 14.22 -12.25 1.05
C ARG A 160 15.49 -12.07 0.25
N GLY A 161 16.18 -10.97 0.49
CA GLY A 161 17.52 -10.72 -0.04
C GLY A 161 18.24 -9.62 0.72
N THR A 162 19.43 -9.27 0.23
CA THR A 162 20.30 -8.24 0.80
C THR A 162 20.82 -7.31 -0.32
N GLY A 163 21.47 -6.20 0.05
CA GLY A 163 22.05 -5.24 -0.88
C GLY A 163 21.04 -4.45 -1.71
N PHE A 164 19.75 -4.58 -1.44
CA PHE A 164 18.72 -3.84 -2.15
C PHE A 164 18.69 -2.40 -1.65
N MET A 165 19.06 -1.44 -2.51
CA MET A 165 19.15 -0.02 -2.17
C MET A 165 19.93 0.27 -0.88
N LYS A 166 21.03 -0.46 -0.65
CA LYS A 166 21.94 -0.20 0.48
C LYS A 166 22.39 1.27 0.49
N ASP A 167 22.50 1.84 1.70
CA ASP A 167 22.86 3.23 2.00
C ASP A 167 21.88 4.29 1.48
N HIS A 168 20.77 3.89 0.86
CA HIS A 168 19.74 4.81 0.41
C HIS A 168 18.89 5.34 1.57
N VAL A 169 18.44 6.58 1.48
CA VAL A 169 17.49 7.19 2.41
C VAL A 169 16.26 7.59 1.62
N ILE A 170 15.10 7.07 2.01
CA ILE A 170 13.84 7.38 1.33
C ILE A 170 13.33 8.72 1.88
N PRO A 171 13.19 9.77 1.05
CA PRO A 171 12.80 11.08 1.56
C PRO A 171 11.36 11.11 2.08
N HIS A 172 11.14 11.93 3.11
CA HIS A 172 9.81 12.18 3.67
C HIS A 172 8.95 13.13 2.81
N GLY A 173 7.73 13.43 3.29
CA GLY A 173 6.88 14.48 2.72
C GLY A 173 6.17 14.12 1.41
N GLY A 174 6.35 12.89 0.92
CA GLY A 174 5.71 12.40 -0.29
C GLY A 174 4.22 12.08 -0.13
N THR A 175 3.62 11.65 -1.24
CA THR A 175 2.22 11.21 -1.31
C THR A 175 2.17 9.72 -1.55
N ALA A 176 1.49 8.99 -0.65
CA ALA A 176 1.18 7.58 -0.87
C ALA A 176 -0.12 7.44 -1.67
N VAL A 177 -0.16 6.47 -2.57
CA VAL A 177 -1.28 6.13 -3.43
C VAL A 177 -1.60 4.65 -3.30
N ILE A 178 -2.88 4.33 -3.18
CA ILE A 178 -3.39 2.97 -3.35
C ILE A 178 -4.18 2.93 -4.65
N GLY A 179 -3.87 1.94 -5.49
CA GLY A 179 -4.62 1.60 -6.69
C GLY A 179 -3.98 1.99 -8.03
N ASN A 180 -2.88 2.76 -8.02
CA ASN A 180 -2.11 3.11 -9.23
C ASN A 180 -0.64 3.39 -8.88
N ASP A 181 0.21 3.34 -9.90
CA ASP A 181 1.62 3.79 -9.89
C ASP A 181 1.74 5.30 -10.11
N GLN A 182 2.70 5.99 -9.49
CA GLN A 182 2.91 7.42 -9.72
C GLN A 182 4.14 7.73 -10.60
N ASP A 183 3.92 8.29 -11.79
CA ASP A 183 5.02 8.89 -12.59
C ASP A 183 5.45 10.27 -12.04
N LYS A 184 4.68 10.85 -11.13
CA LYS A 184 5.02 12.08 -10.38
C LYS A 184 4.28 12.13 -9.05
N MET A 185 4.80 12.83 -8.06
CA MET A 185 4.12 12.93 -6.76
C MET A 185 2.64 13.33 -6.90
N GLY A 186 1.77 12.44 -6.44
CA GLY A 186 0.32 12.58 -6.44
C GLY A 186 -0.39 12.47 -7.79
N GLY A 187 0.28 12.01 -8.86
CA GLY A 187 -0.34 11.87 -10.17
C GLY A 187 0.54 11.18 -11.21
N GLY A 188 0.28 11.46 -12.49
CA GLY A 188 0.98 10.75 -13.58
C GLY A 188 0.51 9.31 -13.73
N PHE A 189 -0.73 9.02 -13.35
CA PHE A 189 -1.31 7.68 -13.42
C PHE A 189 -1.50 7.25 -14.88
N GLU A 190 -1.04 6.04 -15.22
CA GLU A 190 -1.32 5.40 -16.51
C GLU A 190 -2.24 4.20 -16.37
N MET A 191 -3.08 4.01 -17.39
CA MET A 191 -4.08 2.94 -17.43
C MET A 191 -3.46 1.54 -17.30
N ARG A 192 -2.22 1.37 -17.78
CA ARG A 192 -1.47 0.11 -17.71
C ARG A 192 -1.00 -0.26 -16.31
N ASP A 193 -1.03 0.68 -15.35
CA ASP A 193 -0.55 0.49 -13.98
C ASP A 193 -1.70 0.45 -12.96
N ALA A 194 -2.90 0.86 -13.38
CA ALA A 194 -4.10 0.84 -12.56
C ALA A 194 -4.43 -0.58 -12.06
N PHE A 195 -4.65 -0.70 -10.75
CA PHE A 195 -5.08 -1.90 -10.07
C PHE A 195 -6.57 -2.18 -10.30
N GLY A 196 -6.91 -3.45 -10.50
CA GLY A 196 -8.28 -3.93 -10.59
C GLY A 196 -8.53 -4.91 -11.74
N PRO A 197 -9.68 -5.60 -11.79
CA PRO A 197 -10.60 -5.77 -10.68
C PRO A 197 -9.93 -6.48 -9.49
N GLY A 198 -10.25 -6.06 -8.27
CA GLY A 198 -9.57 -6.51 -7.06
C GLY A 198 -9.99 -5.77 -5.80
N GLU A 199 -9.52 -6.25 -4.65
CA GLU A 199 -9.84 -5.72 -3.33
C GLU A 199 -8.54 -5.45 -2.56
N SER A 200 -8.47 -4.35 -1.81
CA SER A 200 -7.32 -4.03 -0.95
C SER A 200 -7.78 -3.43 0.38
N TYR A 201 -7.06 -3.70 1.48
CA TYR A 201 -7.36 -3.11 2.78
C TYR A 201 -6.13 -2.81 3.63
N ARG A 202 -6.28 -1.82 4.51
CA ARG A 202 -5.29 -1.42 5.51
C ARG A 202 -5.55 -2.17 6.81
N ASN A 203 -4.53 -2.83 7.39
CA ASN A 203 -4.64 -3.43 8.71
C ASN A 203 -4.59 -2.33 9.81
N PRO A 204 -5.58 -2.20 10.72
CA PRO A 204 -5.56 -1.26 11.83
C PRO A 204 -4.51 -1.56 12.91
N SER A 205 -4.07 -2.83 13.05
CA SER A 205 -3.32 -3.27 14.24
C SER A 205 -1.82 -2.98 14.18
N HIS A 206 -1.31 -2.53 13.04
CA HIS A 206 0.07 -2.07 12.89
C HIS A 206 0.04 -0.59 12.54
N ASP A 207 0.10 0.24 13.59
CA ASP A 207 0.38 1.67 13.46
C ASP A 207 1.67 1.81 12.64
N LEU A 208 1.74 2.76 11.71
CA LEU A 208 2.92 3.03 10.85
C LEU A 208 4.10 3.62 11.65
N ARG A 209 4.17 3.31 12.94
CA ARG A 209 5.30 3.61 13.79
C ARG A 209 6.22 2.41 13.72
N THR A 210 7.27 2.55 12.93
CA THR A 210 8.57 1.91 13.13
C THR A 210 8.47 0.48 13.69
N VAL A 211 8.50 -0.53 12.81
CA VAL A 211 8.94 -1.86 13.27
C VAL A 211 10.44 -1.73 13.51
N SER A 212 10.80 -1.37 14.74
CA SER A 212 12.13 -1.63 15.27
C SER A 212 12.31 -3.14 15.21
N ILE A 213 13.23 -3.61 14.37
CA ILE A 213 13.72 -4.97 14.47
C ILE A 213 14.56 -5.01 15.75
N GLU A 214 13.97 -5.49 16.84
CA GLU A 214 14.76 -5.93 17.99
C GLU A 214 15.39 -7.27 17.62
N TYR A 215 16.72 -7.31 17.60
CA TYR A 215 17.47 -8.57 17.56
C TYR A 215 17.43 -9.19 18.97
N GLU A 216 17.18 -10.50 19.06
CA GLU A 216 17.64 -11.28 20.21
C GLU A 216 19.17 -11.31 20.27
#